data_AF-A0A1T5B6H4-F1
#
_entry.id   AF-A0A1T5B6H4-F1
#
_cell.length_a   1.000
_cell.length_b   1.000
_cell.length_c   1.000
_cell.angle_alpha   90.00
_cell.angle_beta   90.00
_cell.angle_gamma   90.00
#
_symmetry.space_group_name_H-M   'P 1'
#
loop_
_entity.id
_entity.type
_entity.pdbx_description
1 polymer ?
#
loop_
_entity_poly.entity_id
_entity_poly.type
_entity_poly.pdbx_seq_one_letter_code
_entity_poly.pdbx_strand_id
1 'polypeptide(L)'
;MAVSDIVKQYEDEQGNVYYKMKTHDIRVQATQTSGLAPVITYWMGEKEITDDIRSLRFSPRPPSSYIQDYDEFQTMLYAKEQRSINELYEQMSIKPKNMSSGKQIVWSSFVIVLAMLPLLIAIWWFK
;
A
#
# COMPACT_ATOMS: atom_id res chain seq x y z
N MET A 1 9.37 -19.62 22.69
CA MET A 1 9.80 -18.58 21.73
C MET A 1 8.93 -18.75 20.51
N ALA A 2 8.19 -17.71 20.11
CA ALA A 2 7.28 -17.83 18.98
C ALA A 2 8.10 -18.06 17.71
N VAL A 3 8.20 -19.32 17.31
CA VAL A 3 8.63 -19.74 15.98
C VAL A 3 7.50 -19.30 15.06
N SER A 4 7.40 -18.00 14.82
CA SER A 4 6.40 -17.41 13.93
C SER A 4 6.68 -17.96 12.52
N ASP A 5 5.63 -18.18 11.74
CA ASP A 5 5.70 -18.79 10.40
C ASP A 5 6.56 -17.99 9.39
N ILE A 6 7.03 -16.81 9.81
CA ILE A 6 7.87 -15.87 9.06
C ILE A 6 9.36 -15.96 9.39
N VAL A 7 9.77 -16.67 10.45
CA VAL A 7 11.18 -16.82 10.87
C VAL A 7 11.61 -18.28 10.78
N LYS A 8 12.79 -18.53 10.23
CA LYS A 8 13.40 -19.86 10.11
C LYS A 8 14.69 -19.94 10.91
N GLN A 9 14.85 -21.06 11.62
CA GLN A 9 16.07 -21.39 12.34
C GLN A 9 17.09 -22.01 11.39
N TYR A 10 18.34 -21.63 11.57
CA TYR A 10 19.51 -22.16 10.88
C TYR A 10 20.55 -22.56 11.91
N GLU A 11 21.41 -23.50 11.54
CA GLU A 11 22.54 -23.96 12.32
C GLU A 11 23.79 -23.80 11.47
N ASP A 12 24.85 -23.25 12.04
CA ASP A 12 26.14 -23.18 11.37
C ASP A 12 26.93 -24.50 11.53
N GLU A 13 28.06 -24.61 10.82
CA GLU A 13 28.96 -25.77 10.90
C GLU A 13 29.60 -25.95 12.29
N GLN A 14 29.47 -24.96 13.17
CA GLN A 14 30.02 -24.92 14.53
C GLN A 14 28.96 -25.24 15.59
N GLY A 15 27.72 -25.57 15.18
CA GLY A 15 26.60 -25.89 16.07
C GLY A 15 25.90 -24.67 16.69
N ASN A 16 26.20 -23.44 16.24
CA ASN A 16 25.50 -22.24 16.69
C ASN A 16 24.18 -22.07 15.95
N VAL A 17 23.12 -21.88 16.72
CA VAL A 17 21.78 -21.62 16.21
C VAL A 17 21.60 -20.13 15.96
N TYR A 18 21.20 -19.77 14.73
CA TYR A 18 20.81 -18.40 14.37
C TYR A 18 19.46 -18.39 13.66
N TYR A 19 18.77 -17.25 13.69
CA TYR A 19 17.47 -17.08 13.05
C TYR A 19 17.55 -16.10 11.87
N LYS A 20 16.79 -16.40 10.81
CA LYS A 20 16.62 -15.50 9.66
C LYS A 20 15.16 -15.44 9.22
N MET A 21 14.80 -14.40 8.48
CA MET A 21 13.49 -14.32 7.85
C MET A 21 13.33 -15.42 6.80
N LYS A 22 12.14 -16.02 6.75
CA LYS A 22 11.82 -17.10 5.80
C LYS A 22 11.79 -16.60 4.36
N THR A 23 11.35 -15.37 4.14
CA THR A 23 11.30 -14.70 2.85
C THR A 23 11.23 -13.18 3.02
N HIS A 24 11.73 -12.46 2.02
CA HIS A 24 11.59 -11.01 1.88
C HIS A 24 10.45 -10.62 0.92
N ASP A 25 9.83 -11.61 0.27
CA ASP A 25 8.69 -11.40 -0.61
C ASP A 25 7.38 -11.30 0.17
N ILE A 26 7.22 -10.17 0.86
CA ILE A 26 5.99 -9.81 1.54
C ILE A 26 5.25 -8.76 0.72
N ARG A 27 3.98 -9.00 0.46
CA ARG A 27 3.07 -8.02 -0.13
C ARG A 27 2.41 -7.23 0.99
N VAL A 28 2.47 -5.90 0.88
CA VAL A 28 1.86 -4.98 1.84
C VAL A 28 0.67 -4.31 1.16
N GLN A 29 -0.47 -4.27 1.83
CA GLN A 29 -1.68 -3.62 1.34
C GLN A 29 -2.18 -2.62 2.37
N ALA A 30 -2.57 -1.44 1.93
CA ALA A 30 -3.21 -0.43 2.76
C ALA A 30 -4.67 -0.30 2.33
N THR A 31 -5.58 -0.42 3.28
CA THR A 31 -7.02 -0.30 3.04
C THR A 31 -7.61 0.72 4.00
N GLN A 32 -8.46 1.63 3.51
CA GLN A 32 -9.24 2.49 4.38
C GLN A 32 -10.62 1.86 4.63
N THR A 33 -10.82 1.34 5.83
CA THR A 33 -12.16 1.02 6.36
C THR A 33 -12.62 2.24 7.15
N SER A 34 -13.86 2.71 6.92
CA SER A 34 -14.67 3.82 7.52
C SER A 34 -14.14 4.79 8.60
N GLY A 35 -13.01 4.55 9.25
CA GLY A 35 -12.25 5.47 10.10
C GLY A 35 -11.16 6.25 9.37
N LEU A 36 -10.46 7.08 10.16
CA LEU A 36 -9.50 8.07 9.69
C LEU A 36 -8.13 7.49 9.31
N ALA A 37 -7.74 6.33 9.88
CA ALA A 37 -6.43 5.75 9.68
C ALA A 37 -6.46 4.57 8.70
N PRO A 38 -5.52 4.48 7.75
CA PRO A 38 -5.40 3.32 6.88
C PRO A 38 -4.96 2.09 7.68
N VAL A 39 -5.58 0.95 7.38
CA VAL A 39 -5.22 -0.35 7.96
C VAL A 39 -4.23 -1.03 7.02
N ILE A 40 -3.09 -1.44 7.56
CA ILE A 40 -2.04 -2.15 6.81
C ILE A 40 -2.15 -3.65 7.07
N THR A 41 -2.24 -4.43 6.01
CA THR A 41 -2.19 -5.91 6.05
C THR A 41 -0.97 -6.43 5.31
N TYR A 42 -0.47 -7.59 5.74
CA TYR A 42 0.75 -8.19 5.24
C TYR A 42 0.51 -9.61 4.78
N TRP A 43 1.05 -9.95 3.61
CA TRP A 43 0.77 -11.21 2.94
C TRP A 43 2.07 -11.88 2.48
N MET A 44 2.19 -13.17 2.76
CA MET A 44 3.24 -14.04 2.26
C MET A 44 2.61 -15.07 1.32
N GLY A 45 2.70 -14.83 0.02
CA GLY A 45 1.94 -15.58 -0.99
C GLY A 45 0.43 -15.34 -0.85
N GLU A 46 -0.30 -16.39 -0.47
CA GLU A 46 -1.75 -16.35 -0.21
C GLU A 46 -2.09 -16.27 1.29
N LYS A 47 -1.09 -16.39 2.17
CA LYS A 47 -1.29 -16.38 3.62
C LYS A 47 -1.19 -14.95 4.17
N GLU A 48 -2.20 -14.53 4.92
CA GLU A 48 -2.12 -13.32 5.73
C GLU A 48 -1.23 -13.56 6.96
N ILE A 49 -0.25 -12.68 7.16
CA ILE A 49 0.76 -12.75 8.23
C ILE A 49 0.80 -11.46 9.06
N THR A 50 -0.29 -10.69 9.06
CA THR A 50 -0.38 -9.41 9.77
C THR A 50 -0.10 -9.56 11.27
N ASP A 51 -0.68 -10.56 11.91
CA ASP A 51 -0.48 -10.83 13.34
C ASP A 51 0.91 -11.41 13.63
N ASP A 52 1.47 -12.20 12.72
CA ASP A 52 2.84 -12.68 12.83
C ASP A 52 3.85 -11.53 12.86
N ILE A 53 3.74 -10.58 11.91
CA ILE A 53 4.60 -9.39 11.88
C ILE A 53 4.37 -8.49 13.10
N ARG A 54 3.12 -8.32 13.53
CA ARG A 54 2.78 -7.58 14.75
C ARG A 54 3.44 -8.23 15.97
N SER A 55 3.30 -9.54 16.12
CA SER A 55 3.88 -10.29 17.25
C SER A 55 5.41 -10.20 17.25
N LEU A 56 6.04 -10.20 16.08
CA LEU A 56 7.48 -10.03 15.93
C LEU A 56 7.92 -8.63 16.37
N ARG A 57 7.29 -7.57 15.86
CA ARG A 57 7.62 -6.17 16.18
C ARG A 57 7.40 -5.83 17.65
N PHE A 58 6.36 -6.38 18.27
CA PHE A 58 6.01 -6.15 19.67
C PHE A 58 6.51 -7.26 20.60
N SER A 59 7.48 -8.05 20.15
CA SER A 59 8.03 -9.10 20.99
C SER A 59 8.85 -8.50 22.14
N PRO A 60 8.89 -9.14 23.33
CA PRO A 60 9.58 -8.60 24.51
C PRO A 60 11.10 -8.42 24.34
N ARG A 61 11.70 -9.09 23.36
CA ARG A 61 13.11 -8.98 23.02
C ARG A 61 13.20 -8.36 21.63
N PRO A 62 14.07 -7.36 21.40
CA PRO A 62 14.19 -6.73 20.09
C PRO A 62 14.56 -7.78 19.03
N PRO A 63 13.78 -7.91 17.93
CA PRO A 63 14.04 -8.90 16.89
C PRO A 63 15.43 -8.84 16.27
N SER A 64 15.99 -7.64 16.14
CA SER A 64 17.37 -7.42 15.65
C SER A 64 18.44 -8.06 16.53
N SER A 65 18.14 -8.43 17.78
CA SER A 65 19.12 -9.09 18.66
C SER A 65 19.26 -10.58 18.39
N TYR A 66 18.35 -11.21 17.64
CA TYR A 66 18.36 -12.66 17.43
C TYR A 66 18.03 -13.09 15.99
N ILE A 67 17.52 -12.18 15.14
CA ILE A 67 17.30 -12.40 13.72
C ILE A 67 18.32 -11.58 12.94
N GLN A 68 19.17 -12.25 12.17
CA GLN A 68 20.35 -11.65 11.55
C GLN A 68 20.01 -10.62 10.45
N ASP A 69 18.95 -10.88 9.68
CA ASP A 69 18.48 -10.09 8.54
C ASP A 69 17.30 -9.18 8.90
N TYR A 70 17.01 -8.97 10.19
CA TYR A 70 15.83 -8.22 10.62
C TYR A 70 15.86 -6.75 10.20
N ASP A 71 17.01 -6.09 10.27
CA ASP A 71 17.09 -4.65 9.95
C ASP A 71 16.87 -4.41 8.44
N GLU A 72 17.40 -5.30 7.59
CA GLU A 72 17.14 -5.29 6.15
C GLU A 72 15.65 -5.54 5.86
N PHE A 73 15.08 -6.55 6.52
CA PHE A 73 13.67 -6.87 6.43
C PHE A 73 12.76 -5.71 6.86
N GLN A 74 13.07 -5.06 7.98
CA GLN A 74 12.29 -3.96 8.51
C GLN A 74 12.39 -2.73 7.61
N THR A 75 13.56 -2.46 7.03
CA THR A 75 13.74 -1.38 6.03
C THR A 75 12.91 -1.64 4.78
N MET A 76 12.91 -2.87 4.28
CA MET A 76 12.11 -3.31 3.14
C MET A 76 10.61 -3.17 3.43
N LEU A 77 10.14 -3.63 4.60
CA LEU A 77 8.75 -3.50 5.01
C LEU A 77 8.32 -2.04 5.08
N TYR A 78 9.11 -1.19 5.71
CA TYR A 78 8.81 0.24 5.84
C TYR A 78 8.66 0.91 4.47
N ALA A 79 9.54 0.60 3.52
CA ALA A 79 9.44 1.12 2.15
C ALA A 79 8.14 0.68 1.46
N LYS A 80 7.73 -0.59 1.64
CA LYS A 80 6.48 -1.13 1.08
C LYS A 80 5.24 -0.54 1.74
N GLU A 81 5.27 -0.32 3.05
CA GLU A 81 4.21 0.35 3.82
C GLU A 81 3.99 1.78 3.33
N GLN A 82 5.07 2.55 3.18
CA GLN A 82 4.95 3.92 2.67
C GLN A 82 4.37 3.95 1.26
N ARG A 83 4.80 3.01 0.40
CA ARG A 83 4.28 2.88 -0.96
C ARG A 83 2.79 2.54 -0.97
N SER A 84 2.35 1.56 -0.18
CA SER A 84 0.94 1.14 -0.15
C SER A 84 0.03 2.26 0.38
N ILE A 85 0.49 3.00 1.40
CA ILE A 85 -0.22 4.19 1.90
C ILE A 85 -0.32 5.27 0.81
N ASN A 86 0.76 5.55 0.08
CA ASN A 86 0.73 6.52 -1.01
C ASN A 86 -0.23 6.09 -2.11
N GLU A 87 -0.21 4.82 -2.53
CA GLU A 87 -1.13 4.26 -3.52
C GLU A 87 -2.59 4.38 -3.07
N LEU A 88 -2.87 4.14 -1.78
CA LEU A 88 -4.20 4.33 -1.20
C LEU A 88 -4.64 5.80 -1.26
N TYR A 89 -3.78 6.74 -0.88
CA TYR A 89 -4.09 8.17 -0.98
C TYR A 89 -4.27 8.65 -2.42
N GLU A 90 -3.48 8.13 -3.37
CA GLU A 90 -3.66 8.40 -4.80
C GLU A 90 -4.99 7.88 -5.33
N GLN A 91 -5.45 6.71 -4.87
CA GLN A 91 -6.76 6.16 -5.23
C GLN A 91 -7.92 6.96 -4.65
N MET A 92 -7.79 7.44 -3.41
CA MET A 92 -8.82 8.23 -2.72
C MET A 92 -8.83 9.69 -3.15
N SER A 93 -7.69 10.23 -3.57
CA SER A 93 -7.61 11.57 -4.12
C SER A 93 -8.41 11.63 -5.41
N ILE A 94 -9.47 12.44 -5.42
CA ILE A 94 -10.16 12.90 -6.62
C ILE A 94 -9.25 13.93 -7.33
N LYS A 95 -7.99 13.56 -7.62
CA LYS A 95 -7.32 14.18 -8.75
C LYS A 95 -8.11 13.74 -9.99
N PRO A 96 -8.30 14.58 -11.01
CA PRO A 96 -8.78 14.10 -12.31
C PRO A 96 -7.78 13.04 -12.77
N LYS A 97 -8.12 11.78 -12.47
CA LYS A 97 -7.35 10.57 -12.69
C LYS A 97 -6.79 10.65 -14.08
N ASN A 98 -5.48 10.98 -14.22
CA ASN A 98 -4.75 11.20 -15.48
C ASN A 98 -5.64 10.85 -16.66
N MET A 99 -6.58 11.76 -17.01
CA MET A 99 -7.51 11.46 -18.09
C MET A 99 -6.57 11.33 -19.26
N SER A 100 -6.59 10.20 -19.98
CA SER A 100 -5.82 10.15 -21.22
C SER A 100 -6.18 11.41 -22.02
N SER A 101 -5.20 12.08 -22.63
CA SER A 101 -5.40 13.44 -23.14
C SER A 101 -6.69 13.59 -23.97
N GLY A 102 -7.11 12.52 -24.68
CA GLY A 102 -8.40 12.44 -25.36
C GLY A 102 -9.63 12.58 -24.45
N LYS A 103 -9.69 11.92 -23.28
CA LYS A 103 -10.80 12.06 -22.33
C LYS A 103 -10.90 13.46 -21.73
N GLN A 104 -9.76 14.12 -21.51
CA GLN A 104 -9.73 15.51 -21.03
C GLN A 104 -10.25 16.48 -22.09
N ILE A 105 -9.89 16.26 -23.36
CA ILE A 105 -10.39 17.06 -24.50
C ILE A 105 -11.90 16.89 -24.64
N VAL A 106 -12.42 15.66 -24.61
CA VAL A 106 -13.87 15.40 -24.73
C VAL A 106 -14.64 16.06 -23.58
N TRP A 107 -14.14 15.95 -22.35
CA TRP A 107 -14.78 16.57 -21.19
C TRP A 107 -14.78 18.10 -21.27
N SER A 108 -13.65 18.69 -21.65
CA SER A 108 -13.53 20.16 -21.78
C SER A 108 -14.46 20.69 -22.87
N SER A 109 -14.52 20.02 -24.02
CA SER A 109 -15.45 20.37 -25.10
C SER A 109 -16.91 20.26 -24.68
N PHE A 110 -17.26 19.21 -23.92
CA PHE A 110 -18.61 19.03 -23.40
C PHE A 110 -19.04 20.17 -22.47
N VAL A 111 -18.17 20.57 -21.54
CA VAL A 111 -18.45 21.68 -20.61
C VAL A 111 -18.63 23.01 -21.35
N ILE A 112 -17.82 23.28 -22.38
CA ILE A 112 -17.92 24.50 -23.19
C ILE A 112 -19.27 24.56 -23.92
N VAL A 113 -19.70 23.45 -24.54
CA VAL A 113 -21.01 23.39 -25.22
C VAL A 113 -22.15 23.61 -24.21
N LEU A 114 -22.03 23.04 -23.01
CA LEU A 114 -23.02 23.22 -21.95
C LEU A 114 -23.08 24.68 -21.46
N ALA A 115 -21.95 25.36 -21.37
CA ALA A 115 -21.89 26.77 -20.99
C ALA A 115 -22.47 27.70 -22.07
N MET A 116 -22.39 27.32 -23.34
CA MET A 116 -22.92 28.09 -24.47
C MET A 116 -24.41 27.85 -24.74
N LEU A 117 -25.01 26.78 -24.20
CA LEU A 117 -26.44 26.46 -24.33
C LEU A 117 -27.38 27.65 -23.99
N PRO A 118 -27.24 28.37 -22.86
CA PRO A 118 -28.12 29.50 -22.55
C PRO A 118 -28.04 30.63 -23.60
N LEU A 119 -26.86 30.89 -24.16
CA LEU A 119 -26.70 31.87 -25.24
C LEU A 119 -27.37 31.41 -26.54
N LEU A 120 -27.22 30.13 -26.88
CA LEU A 120 -27.87 29.54 -28.07
C LEU A 120 -29.40 29.58 -27.96
N ILE A 121 -29.95 29.27 -26.78
CA ILE A 121 -31.40 29.35 -26.51
C ILE A 121 -31.87 30.80 -26.61
N ALA A 122 -31.14 31.75 -26.04
CA ALA A 122 -31.50 33.18 -26.12
C ALA A 122 -31.54 33.68 -27.57
N ILE A 123 -30.52 33.36 -28.38
CA ILE A 123 -30.48 33.76 -29.80
C ILE A 123 -31.64 33.15 -30.59
N TRP A 124 -32.02 31.90 -30.30
CA TRP A 124 -33.13 31.23 -30.99
C TRP A 124 -34.49 31.82 -30.63
N TRP A 125 -34.65 32.33 -29.40
CA TRP A 125 -35.87 33.00 -28.94
C TRP A 125 -36.05 34.43 -29.48
N PHE A 126 -34.95 35.12 -29.81
CA PHE A 126 -34.96 36.49 -30.34
C PHE A 126 -35.07 36.57 -31.88
N LYS A 127 -35.16 35.44 -32.57
CA LYS A 127 -35.33 35.34 -34.03
C LYS A 127 -36.79 35.05 -34.37
#